data_AF-A0A0F7TIT2-F1
#
_entry.id   AF-A0A0F7TIT2-F1
#
_cell.length_a   1.000
_cell.length_b   1.000
_cell.length_c   1.000
_cell.angle_alpha   90.00
_cell.angle_beta   90.00
_cell.angle_gamma   90.00
#
_symmetry.space_group_name_H-M   'P 1'
#
loop_
_entity.id
_entity.type
_entity.pdbx_description
1 polymer ?
#
loop_
_entity_poly.entity_id
_entity_poly.type
_entity_poly.pdbx_seq_one_letter_code
_entity_poly.pdbx_strand_id
1 'polypeptide(L)'
;MPTFRSMWKRDCDGEASSSSTSTTMRQPFYKDNRIVPLGIMLLTFFIFVYHFELDRQGPLGEIPATVVPNTFLVESSNSNPNATTNYADEAVDQPVHHDIPSPLPSAKPPISPSSTTHSLHQPKGLTTDDVILMFKTGATVLWKRVPIHMATTFSPNRISPENIIIYSDYPESIGQWEIIDVLSNTSDQVRNSETFKPYLQQEDYESRQNYAEMSNMPGDAAGPPGGWKLDKYKFLPIIQHAGLNKPNAKWYIFMEDDSYIFLPNLLRHLEKFDHKDPWYLGSLAWIHGDYFAHGGSGFALSRGAWEKSFGKDPRIVEKFAEFTEEHGCGDHILGHVLHEYGVQFGETTDDDRFRYGFNPDAHWSTWYEPANWCKPVYSWHHTHGKDVARFHKLEQSWDFEKGPLRYRDIYEALVAPYLRARAEWWDNWSGKYEIKSSMAASAEPPSTVKSTETWRSAWKSVEACEAACIAWADCVQWSFYEDRCKMDSMVLLGNGIPEGDSRRQTSLPWVSGWLPRRIEHWTCQE
;
A
#
# COMPACT_ATOMS: atom_id res chain seq x y z
N MET A 1 17.49 -8.86 -15.47
CA MET A 1 16.65 -7.85 -14.83
C MET A 1 15.22 -8.07 -15.31
N PRO A 2 14.28 -8.51 -14.47
CA PRO A 2 12.88 -8.46 -14.84
C PRO A 2 12.51 -6.97 -14.91
N THR A 3 12.06 -6.54 -16.06
CA THR A 3 11.58 -5.18 -16.31
C THR A 3 10.47 -4.84 -15.33
N PHE A 4 10.57 -3.69 -14.66
CA PHE A 4 9.54 -2.99 -13.86
C PHE A 4 8.21 -2.72 -14.61
N ARG A 5 7.95 -3.37 -15.75
CA ARG A 5 6.89 -3.05 -16.71
C ARG A 5 5.48 -3.54 -16.34
N SER A 6 5.33 -4.50 -15.41
CA SER A 6 4.03 -5.16 -15.20
C SER A 6 3.26 -4.74 -13.95
N MET A 7 3.79 -3.83 -13.12
CA MET A 7 3.14 -3.48 -11.85
C MET A 7 2.19 -2.27 -11.97
N TRP A 8 2.61 -1.25 -12.73
CA TRP A 8 1.96 0.07 -12.80
C TRP A 8 0.57 0.12 -13.43
N LYS A 9 0.20 -0.90 -14.22
CA LYS A 9 -1.13 -0.93 -14.83
C LYS A 9 -2.24 -1.15 -13.78
N ARG A 10 -1.92 -1.76 -12.63
CA ARG A 10 -2.92 -2.07 -11.59
C ARG A 10 -3.40 -0.84 -10.82
N ASP A 11 -2.55 0.14 -10.56
CA ASP A 11 -2.93 1.33 -9.79
C ASP A 11 -3.85 2.26 -10.58
N CYS A 12 -3.68 2.30 -11.91
CA CYS A 12 -4.50 3.04 -12.84
C CYS A 12 -5.89 2.42 -13.14
N ASP A 13 -6.00 1.09 -13.08
CA ASP A 13 -7.22 0.36 -13.39
C ASP A 13 -8.13 0.14 -12.14
N GLY A 14 -7.68 0.58 -10.96
CA GLY A 14 -8.28 0.22 -9.67
C GLY A 14 -8.15 -1.29 -9.39
N GLU A 15 -8.35 -1.71 -8.13
CA GLU A 15 -8.50 -3.13 -7.80
C GLU A 15 -9.75 -3.73 -8.47
N ALA A 16 -9.67 -4.00 -9.77
CA ALA A 16 -10.63 -4.81 -10.48
C ALA A 16 -10.29 -6.27 -10.20
N SER A 17 -11.04 -6.88 -9.28
CA SER A 17 -11.17 -8.34 -9.21
C SER A 17 -11.42 -8.87 -10.63
N SER A 18 -10.59 -9.82 -11.05
CA SER A 18 -10.58 -10.39 -12.39
C SER A 18 -11.97 -10.86 -12.83
N SER A 19 -12.58 -10.16 -13.81
CA SER A 19 -13.58 -10.75 -14.68
C SER A 19 -13.31 -10.32 -16.11
N SER A 20 -12.91 -11.28 -16.94
CA SER A 20 -12.72 -11.15 -18.38
C SER A 20 -14.00 -10.67 -19.05
N THR A 21 -13.96 -9.56 -19.79
CA THR A 21 -15.06 -9.11 -20.64
C THR A 21 -14.77 -9.39 -22.12
N SER A 22 -15.64 -10.20 -22.71
CA SER A 22 -15.84 -10.29 -24.16
C SER A 22 -16.91 -9.27 -24.57
N THR A 23 -16.60 -8.51 -25.62
CA THR A 23 -17.44 -7.46 -26.22
C THR A 23 -18.72 -8.00 -26.84
N THR A 24 -19.87 -7.42 -26.52
CA THR A 24 -21.03 -7.33 -27.45
C THR A 24 -22.00 -6.20 -27.07
N MET A 25 -22.60 -5.63 -28.12
CA MET A 25 -23.44 -4.42 -28.18
C MET A 25 -24.63 -4.36 -27.20
N ARG A 26 -24.95 -3.12 -26.78
CA ARG A 26 -26.11 -2.74 -25.97
C ARG A 26 -27.45 -3.02 -26.66
N GLN A 27 -28.39 -3.61 -25.91
CA GLN A 27 -29.83 -3.35 -26.02
C GLN A 27 -30.41 -3.13 -24.62
N PRO A 28 -31.43 -2.27 -24.45
CA PRO A 28 -31.98 -1.94 -23.14
C PRO A 28 -32.83 -3.12 -22.62
N PHE A 29 -32.34 -3.79 -21.57
CA PHE A 29 -33.02 -4.91 -20.94
C PHE A 29 -34.01 -4.41 -19.88
N TYR A 30 -35.21 -4.01 -20.30
CA TYR A 30 -36.35 -3.90 -19.40
C TYR A 30 -37.58 -4.48 -20.08
N LYS A 31 -37.80 -5.78 -19.84
CA LYS A 31 -39.09 -6.46 -19.95
C LYS A 31 -39.02 -7.82 -19.23
N ASP A 32 -39.70 -7.89 -18.09
CA ASP A 32 -40.25 -9.07 -17.41
C ASP A 32 -39.48 -10.40 -17.49
N ASN A 33 -38.56 -10.61 -16.54
CA ASN A 33 -37.80 -11.85 -16.40
C ASN A 33 -38.25 -12.72 -15.21
N ARG A 34 -39.57 -12.86 -14.98
CA ARG A 34 -40.11 -13.79 -13.95
C ARG A 34 -40.25 -15.24 -14.43
N ILE A 35 -40.09 -15.49 -15.74
CA ILE A 35 -40.26 -16.84 -16.33
C ILE A 35 -38.96 -17.65 -16.23
N VAL A 36 -37.79 -17.01 -16.36
CA VAL A 36 -36.48 -17.68 -16.31
C VAL A 36 -36.17 -18.29 -14.92
N PRO A 37 -36.41 -17.60 -13.79
CA PRO A 37 -36.20 -18.19 -12.46
C PRO A 37 -37.12 -19.38 -12.18
N LEU A 38 -38.36 -19.32 -12.69
CA LEU A 38 -39.38 -20.35 -12.46
C LEU A 38 -39.06 -21.63 -13.25
N GLY A 39 -38.54 -21.49 -14.48
CA GLY A 39 -38.05 -22.62 -15.27
C GLY A 39 -36.86 -23.33 -14.64
N ILE A 40 -35.91 -22.57 -14.08
CA ILE A 40 -34.75 -23.15 -13.38
C ILE A 40 -35.18 -23.88 -12.10
N MET A 41 -36.08 -23.30 -11.31
CA MET A 41 -36.59 -23.95 -10.09
C MET A 41 -37.36 -25.25 -10.38
N LEU A 42 -38.19 -25.27 -11.43
CA LEU A 42 -38.90 -26.48 -11.85
C LEU A 42 -37.93 -27.56 -12.36
N LEU A 43 -36.92 -27.19 -13.15
CA LEU A 43 -35.90 -28.12 -13.62
C LEU A 43 -35.13 -28.75 -12.45
N THR A 44 -34.73 -27.96 -11.45
CA THR A 44 -34.07 -28.48 -10.24
C THR A 44 -34.98 -29.39 -9.42
N PHE A 45 -36.28 -29.08 -9.33
CA PHE A 45 -37.25 -29.94 -8.64
C PHE A 45 -37.42 -31.30 -9.35
N PHE A 46 -37.54 -31.29 -10.68
CA PHE A 46 -37.65 -32.52 -11.47
C PHE A 46 -36.38 -33.37 -11.39
N ILE A 47 -35.19 -32.77 -11.43
CA ILE A 47 -33.92 -33.49 -11.26
C ILE A 47 -33.84 -34.13 -9.87
N PHE A 48 -34.27 -33.42 -8.83
CA PHE A 48 -34.29 -33.89 -7.45
C PHE A 48 -35.24 -35.09 -7.28
N VAL A 49 -36.48 -35.00 -7.79
CA VAL A 49 -37.45 -36.11 -7.75
C VAL A 49 -36.97 -37.31 -8.57
N TYR A 50 -36.40 -37.08 -9.76
CA TYR A 50 -35.86 -38.13 -10.62
C TYR A 50 -34.71 -38.90 -9.95
N HIS A 51 -33.84 -38.21 -9.19
CA HIS A 51 -32.76 -38.87 -8.45
C HIS A 51 -33.25 -39.57 -7.17
N PHE A 52 -34.32 -39.06 -6.53
CA PHE A 52 -34.88 -39.67 -5.33
C PHE A 52 -35.76 -40.90 -5.62
N GLU A 53 -36.43 -40.96 -6.78
CA GLU A 53 -37.28 -42.11 -7.15
C GLU A 53 -36.49 -43.30 -7.71
N LEU A 54 -35.25 -43.10 -8.17
CA LEU A 54 -34.39 -44.17 -8.68
C LEU A 54 -33.59 -44.92 -7.59
N ASP A 55 -33.52 -44.39 -6.37
CA ASP A 55 -32.80 -45.05 -5.26
C ASP A 55 -33.69 -46.00 -4.43
N ARG A 56 -34.90 -46.29 -4.92
CA ARG A 56 -35.82 -47.26 -4.28
C ARG A 56 -36.01 -48.52 -5.11
N GLN A 57 -34.96 -49.35 -5.22
CA GLN A 57 -35.11 -50.76 -5.56
C GLN A 57 -34.33 -51.66 -4.58
N GLY A 58 -35.04 -52.24 -3.60
CA GLY A 58 -34.55 -53.36 -2.78
C GLY A 58 -35.35 -53.54 -1.48
N PRO A 59 -35.76 -54.77 -1.09
CA PRO A 59 -36.74 -54.99 -0.03
C PRO A 59 -36.16 -54.85 1.39
N LEU A 60 -37.01 -54.34 2.28
CA LEU A 60 -36.79 -54.26 3.72
C LEU A 60 -36.67 -55.68 4.33
N GLY A 61 -35.49 -56.00 4.85
CA GLY A 61 -35.28 -57.11 5.79
C GLY A 61 -35.33 -56.59 7.23
N GLU A 62 -36.20 -57.17 8.05
CA GLU A 62 -36.40 -56.90 9.47
C GLU A 62 -35.14 -57.16 10.31
N ILE A 63 -34.76 -56.25 11.23
CA ILE A 63 -34.04 -56.57 12.48
C ILE A 63 -34.55 -55.65 13.61
N PRO A 64 -34.75 -56.14 14.86
CA PRO A 64 -35.73 -55.61 15.81
C PRO A 64 -35.25 -54.47 16.70
N ALA A 65 -36.25 -53.79 17.26
CA ALA A 65 -36.19 -52.70 18.21
C ALA A 65 -35.39 -53.00 19.50
N THR A 66 -34.55 -52.05 19.91
CA THR A 66 -34.30 -51.78 21.34
C THR A 66 -34.25 -50.27 21.60
N VAL A 67 -35.34 -49.84 22.23
CA VAL A 67 -35.59 -48.70 23.11
C VAL A 67 -34.39 -47.80 23.45
N VAL A 68 -34.48 -46.54 23.02
CA VAL A 68 -33.83 -45.37 23.65
C VAL A 68 -34.90 -44.67 24.49
N PRO A 69 -34.67 -44.36 25.78
CA PRO A 69 -35.47 -43.37 26.49
C PRO A 69 -34.81 -41.99 26.42
N ASN A 70 -35.45 -41.15 25.62
CA ASN A 70 -35.78 -39.73 25.78
C ASN A 70 -35.05 -38.81 26.77
N THR A 71 -34.96 -37.56 26.27
CA THR A 71 -35.11 -36.26 26.94
C THR A 71 -33.93 -35.71 27.75
N PHE A 72 -33.16 -34.84 27.10
CA PHE A 72 -32.61 -33.64 27.74
C PHE A 72 -33.75 -32.62 27.93
N LEU A 73 -34.15 -32.44 29.19
CA LEU A 73 -34.83 -31.22 29.64
C LEU A 73 -33.76 -30.23 30.08
N VAL A 74 -33.92 -29.00 29.60
CA VAL A 74 -33.20 -27.81 30.06
C VAL A 74 -33.74 -27.44 31.43
N GLU A 75 -32.87 -27.30 32.43
CA GLU A 75 -33.20 -26.55 33.62
C GLU A 75 -31.99 -25.72 34.10
N SER A 76 -32.22 -24.43 34.18
CA SER A 76 -31.33 -23.42 34.75
C SER A 76 -31.31 -23.53 36.27
N SER A 77 -30.15 -23.34 36.91
CA SER A 77 -30.06 -22.52 38.13
C SER A 77 -28.62 -22.24 38.56
N ASN A 78 -28.43 -20.99 38.96
CA ASN A 78 -27.25 -20.44 39.63
C ASN A 78 -26.93 -21.14 40.96
N SER A 79 -25.65 -21.26 41.31
CA SER A 79 -25.09 -20.78 42.61
C SER A 79 -23.60 -21.17 42.80
N ASN A 80 -22.78 -20.15 43.06
CA ASN A 80 -21.50 -20.21 43.80
C ASN A 80 -21.77 -20.47 45.31
N PRO A 81 -20.79 -20.67 46.23
CA PRO A 81 -19.33 -20.90 46.11
C PRO A 81 -18.77 -22.03 47.06
N ASN A 82 -17.45 -22.19 47.07
CA ASN A 82 -16.58 -22.83 48.08
C ASN A 82 -16.49 -24.36 48.18
N ALA A 83 -15.35 -24.91 47.74
CA ALA A 83 -14.65 -25.97 48.48
C ALA A 83 -13.15 -26.01 48.10
N THR A 84 -12.32 -25.65 49.08
CA THR A 84 -10.89 -25.95 49.19
C THR A 84 -10.63 -27.46 49.21
N THR A 85 -9.69 -27.94 48.39
CA THR A 85 -8.83 -29.08 48.73
C THR A 85 -7.49 -28.99 48.00
N ASN A 86 -6.42 -28.94 48.81
CA ASN A 86 -5.03 -29.14 48.40
C ASN A 86 -4.81 -30.59 47.97
N TYR A 87 -4.09 -30.81 46.86
CA TYR A 87 -3.18 -31.95 46.69
C TYR A 87 -1.98 -31.51 45.85
N ALA A 88 -0.82 -31.98 46.28
CA ALA A 88 0.51 -31.56 45.87
C ALA A 88 1.00 -32.31 44.62
N ASP A 89 2.00 -31.69 44.01
CA ASP A 89 3.11 -32.23 43.21
C ASP A 89 2.78 -33.12 42.00
N GLU A 90 2.95 -32.55 40.80
CA GLU A 90 3.82 -33.14 39.78
C GLU A 90 4.28 -32.07 38.77
N ALA A 91 5.58 -32.03 38.55
CA ALA A 91 6.29 -31.03 37.76
C ALA A 91 6.36 -31.41 36.28
N VAL A 92 5.92 -30.54 35.36
CA VAL A 92 6.42 -30.47 33.97
C VAL A 92 6.24 -29.05 33.41
N ASP A 93 7.37 -28.46 33.00
CA ASP A 93 7.63 -27.33 32.09
C ASP A 93 6.50 -26.33 31.72
N GLN A 94 6.68 -25.07 32.13
CA GLN A 94 6.00 -23.91 31.54
C GLN A 94 6.81 -23.29 30.40
N PRO A 95 6.16 -22.80 29.33
CA PRO A 95 6.79 -21.99 28.30
C PRO A 95 7.08 -20.57 28.80
N VAL A 96 8.31 -20.12 28.57
CA VAL A 96 8.81 -18.78 28.89
C VAL A 96 8.09 -17.73 28.03
N HIS A 97 7.12 -17.03 28.63
CA HIS A 97 6.66 -15.73 28.15
C HIS A 97 7.74 -14.68 28.45
N HIS A 98 8.30 -14.05 27.42
CA HIS A 98 9.12 -12.86 27.60
C HIS A 98 8.23 -11.64 27.80
N ASP A 99 8.26 -11.12 29.02
CA ASP A 99 7.68 -9.84 29.41
C ASP A 99 8.26 -8.68 28.61
N ILE A 100 7.38 -7.89 28.01
CA ILE A 100 7.67 -6.58 27.41
C ILE A 100 7.67 -5.55 28.54
N PRO A 101 8.78 -4.84 28.82
CA PRO A 101 8.75 -3.79 29.82
C PRO A 101 8.15 -2.49 29.25
N SER A 102 7.02 -2.09 29.81
CA SER A 102 6.49 -0.72 29.73
C SER A 102 7.32 0.24 30.58
N PRO A 103 7.65 1.46 30.10
CA PRO A 103 8.12 2.53 30.98
C PRO A 103 6.98 3.50 31.33
N LEU A 104 6.75 3.69 32.63
CA LEU A 104 5.94 4.79 33.20
C LEU A 104 6.80 6.07 33.39
N PRO A 105 6.20 7.28 33.51
CA PRO A 105 6.85 8.56 33.25
C PRO A 105 7.33 9.31 34.52
N SER A 106 8.44 10.06 34.38
CA SER A 106 8.86 11.20 35.21
C SER A 106 10.09 11.84 34.56
N ALA A 107 10.33 13.16 34.50
CA ALA A 107 9.80 14.29 35.25
C ALA A 107 9.91 15.61 34.44
N LYS A 108 9.25 16.65 34.94
CA LYS A 108 9.22 18.06 34.47
C LYS A 108 10.62 18.73 34.35
N PRO A 109 10.74 19.82 33.56
CA PRO A 109 12.01 20.46 33.21
C PRO A 109 12.37 21.63 34.16
N PRO A 110 13.65 22.05 34.22
CA PRO A 110 14.01 23.35 34.73
C PRO A 110 14.06 24.40 33.61
N ILE A 111 13.35 25.50 33.83
CA ILE A 111 13.41 26.75 33.07
C ILE A 111 14.57 27.59 33.61
N SER A 112 15.42 28.16 32.74
CA SER A 112 15.83 29.58 32.85
C SER A 112 16.62 30.07 31.63
N PRO A 113 16.57 31.38 31.35
CA PRO A 113 16.81 31.96 30.02
C PRO A 113 18.24 32.49 29.87
N SER A 114 18.75 32.52 28.64
CA SER A 114 19.66 33.59 28.24
C SER A 114 19.62 33.80 26.73
N SER A 115 19.16 34.99 26.36
CA SER A 115 19.35 35.60 25.05
C SER A 115 20.83 35.87 24.82
N THR A 116 21.37 35.41 23.69
CA THR A 116 22.51 36.09 23.07
C THR A 116 22.35 36.03 21.57
N THR A 117 22.07 37.20 21.01
CA THR A 117 22.12 37.55 19.60
C THR A 117 23.49 37.23 19.04
N HIS A 118 23.56 36.23 18.16
CA HIS A 118 24.63 36.12 17.18
C HIS A 118 24.06 36.12 15.76
N SER A 119 24.68 37.00 14.97
CA SER A 119 24.33 37.41 13.64
C SER A 119 24.69 36.34 12.60
N LEU A 120 23.78 36.16 11.63
CA LEU A 120 24.05 35.85 10.22
C LEU A 120 25.07 34.73 9.91
N HIS A 121 24.62 33.48 10.05
CA HIS A 121 24.89 32.46 9.05
C HIS A 121 23.54 31.86 8.64
N GLN A 122 23.05 32.24 7.46
CA GLN A 122 21.96 31.48 6.85
C GLN A 122 22.47 30.05 6.64
N PRO A 123 21.70 29.01 7.03
CA PRO A 123 22.08 27.65 6.68
C PRO A 123 22.15 27.59 5.16
N LYS A 124 23.29 27.14 4.61
CA LYS A 124 23.48 26.94 3.16
C LYS A 124 22.60 25.80 2.58
N GLY A 125 21.66 25.27 3.37
CA GLY A 125 20.81 24.14 3.03
C GLY A 125 19.34 24.55 2.87
N LEU A 126 18.59 23.72 2.16
CA LEU A 126 17.15 23.82 1.98
C LEU A 126 16.47 23.48 3.30
N THR A 127 15.64 24.38 3.81
CA THR A 127 14.86 24.13 5.03
C THR A 127 13.39 23.86 4.69
N THR A 128 12.62 23.49 5.69
CA THR A 128 11.17 23.29 5.57
C THR A 128 10.43 24.58 5.18
N ASP A 129 11.02 25.75 5.44
CA ASP A 129 10.46 27.06 5.09
C ASP A 129 10.48 27.31 3.57
N ASP A 130 11.39 26.64 2.87
CA ASP A 130 11.58 26.77 1.42
C ASP A 130 10.62 25.89 0.60
N VAL A 131 9.83 25.02 1.24
CA VAL A 131 9.02 24.01 0.56
C VAL A 131 7.56 24.06 0.97
N ILE A 132 6.68 23.59 0.09
CA ILE A 132 5.25 23.40 0.38
C ILE A 132 4.92 21.92 0.27
N LEU A 133 4.32 21.35 1.32
CA LEU A 133 3.74 20.03 1.29
C LEU A 133 2.29 20.12 0.81
N MET A 134 2.03 19.62 -0.39
CA MET A 134 0.70 19.46 -0.99
C MET A 134 0.19 18.07 -0.65
N PHE A 135 -0.72 17.97 0.31
CA PHE A 135 -1.28 16.72 0.77
C PHE A 135 -2.64 16.48 0.10
N LYS A 136 -2.77 15.44 -0.73
CA LYS A 136 -4.01 15.06 -1.42
C LYS A 136 -4.72 13.93 -0.68
N THR A 137 -6.04 14.06 -0.51
CA THR A 137 -6.96 13.03 -0.02
C THR A 137 -8.21 12.97 -0.91
N GLY A 138 -9.12 12.03 -0.62
CA GLY A 138 -10.49 12.02 -1.15
C GLY A 138 -11.54 11.95 -0.05
N ALA A 139 -12.74 12.45 -0.32
CA ALA A 139 -13.86 12.50 0.61
C ALA A 139 -14.18 11.14 1.24
N THR A 140 -14.09 10.07 0.45
CA THR A 140 -14.43 8.70 0.89
C THR A 140 -13.38 8.05 1.78
N VAL A 141 -12.23 8.69 1.98
CA VAL A 141 -11.10 8.15 2.77
C VAL A 141 -10.52 9.17 3.75
N LEU A 142 -10.94 10.44 3.67
CA LEU A 142 -10.43 11.57 4.44
C LEU A 142 -10.42 11.26 5.94
N TRP A 143 -11.57 10.91 6.52
CA TRP A 143 -11.70 10.62 7.94
C TRP A 143 -10.98 9.34 8.37
N LYS A 144 -10.75 8.42 7.44
CA LYS A 144 -10.01 7.18 7.70
C LYS A 144 -8.50 7.37 7.69
N ARG A 145 -7.98 8.23 6.82
CA ARG A 145 -6.55 8.30 6.47
C ARG A 145 -5.86 9.57 6.95
N VAL A 146 -6.55 10.71 7.01
CA VAL A 146 -5.93 11.99 7.39
C VAL A 146 -5.59 12.11 8.88
N PRO A 147 -6.40 11.62 9.84
CA PRO A 147 -6.13 11.85 11.26
C PRO A 147 -4.77 11.38 11.75
N ILE A 148 -4.25 10.26 11.21
CA ILE A 148 -2.91 9.79 11.57
C ILE A 148 -1.82 10.76 11.12
N HIS A 149 -1.98 11.42 9.96
CA HIS A 149 -1.04 12.44 9.49
C HIS A 149 -1.08 13.70 10.35
N MET A 150 -2.26 14.12 10.80
CA MET A 150 -2.39 15.24 11.74
C MET A 150 -1.67 15.00 13.06
N ALA A 151 -1.68 13.74 13.55
CA ALA A 151 -0.97 13.36 14.77
C ALA A 151 0.55 13.15 14.56
N THR A 152 1.03 13.08 13.31
CA THR A 152 2.41 12.67 13.00
C THR A 152 3.06 13.54 11.92
N THR A 153 2.67 13.34 10.67
CA THR A 153 3.26 13.93 9.47
C THR A 153 3.20 15.45 9.49
N PHE A 154 2.10 16.02 10.01
CA PHE A 154 1.89 17.47 10.11
C PHE A 154 2.37 18.06 11.43
N SER A 155 3.16 17.31 12.20
CA SER A 155 3.74 17.81 13.44
C SER A 155 4.56 19.10 13.16
N PRO A 156 4.38 20.17 13.94
CA PRO A 156 5.13 21.43 13.80
C PRO A 156 6.65 21.26 13.90
N ASN A 157 7.12 20.17 14.54
CA ASN A 157 8.55 19.85 14.61
C ASN A 157 9.10 19.33 13.27
N ARG A 158 8.24 18.94 12.32
CA ARG A 158 8.63 18.43 11.00
C ARG A 158 8.51 19.48 9.91
N ILE A 159 7.41 20.22 9.92
CA ILE A 159 7.10 21.24 8.91
C ILE A 159 6.12 22.24 9.53
N SER A 160 6.30 23.52 9.20
CA SER A 160 5.43 24.55 9.71
C SER A 160 4.02 24.43 9.12
N PRO A 161 2.93 24.62 9.89
CA PRO A 161 1.57 24.48 9.40
C PRO A 161 1.26 25.35 8.17
N GLU A 162 1.83 26.54 8.06
CA GLU A 162 1.68 27.43 6.89
C GLU A 162 2.30 26.89 5.61
N ASN A 163 3.18 25.89 5.72
CA ASN A 163 3.82 25.23 4.59
C ASN A 163 3.14 23.91 4.21
N ILE A 164 1.97 23.62 4.79
CA ILE A 164 1.12 22.48 4.45
C ILE A 164 -0.16 23.01 3.81
N ILE A 165 -0.57 22.39 2.70
CA ILE A 165 -1.89 22.61 2.10
C ILE A 165 -2.54 21.26 1.88
N ILE A 166 -3.75 21.08 2.42
CA ILE A 166 -4.52 19.84 2.33
C ILE A 166 -5.60 20.03 1.27
N TYR A 167 -5.64 19.12 0.30
CA TYR A 167 -6.55 19.13 -0.83
C TYR A 167 -7.43 17.89 -0.85
N SER A 168 -8.70 18.08 -1.17
CA SER A 168 -9.69 17.02 -1.34
C SER A 168 -10.62 17.35 -2.51
N ASP A 169 -11.56 16.46 -2.77
CA ASP A 169 -12.77 16.66 -3.58
C ASP A 169 -14.01 16.97 -2.72
N TYR A 170 -13.81 17.37 -1.46
CA TYR A 170 -14.84 17.83 -0.54
C TYR A 170 -14.29 18.91 0.39
N PRO A 171 -15.03 20.00 0.66
CA PRO A 171 -14.60 20.99 1.63
C PRO A 171 -14.82 20.45 3.05
N GLU A 172 -13.80 20.51 3.89
CA GLU A 172 -13.88 20.01 5.27
C GLU A 172 -12.93 20.78 6.19
N SER A 173 -13.21 20.78 7.49
CA SER A 173 -12.35 21.34 8.52
C SER A 173 -12.14 20.34 9.66
N ILE A 174 -10.88 20.01 9.96
CA ILE A 174 -10.53 19.14 11.08
C ILE A 174 -9.59 19.87 12.03
N GLY A 175 -10.13 20.32 13.16
CA GLY A 175 -9.37 21.09 14.15
C GLY A 175 -8.91 22.42 13.57
N GLN A 176 -7.59 22.60 13.42
CA GLN A 176 -6.99 23.80 12.81
C GLN A 176 -6.76 23.69 11.29
N TRP A 177 -7.05 22.52 10.72
CA TRP A 177 -6.71 22.20 9.34
C TRP A 177 -7.91 22.40 8.45
N GLU A 178 -7.77 23.34 7.51
CA GLU A 178 -8.72 23.55 6.42
C GLU A 178 -8.36 22.64 5.25
N ILE A 179 -9.37 21.95 4.71
CA ILE A 179 -9.24 21.02 3.59
C ILE A 179 -9.92 21.64 2.37
N ILE A 180 -9.12 21.92 1.35
CA ILE A 180 -9.56 22.65 0.16
C ILE A 180 -10.22 21.70 -0.83
N ASP A 181 -11.48 21.96 -1.16
CA ASP A 181 -12.11 21.35 -2.33
C ASP A 181 -11.54 21.93 -3.62
N VAL A 182 -10.61 21.19 -4.21
CA VAL A 182 -9.92 21.59 -5.43
C VAL A 182 -10.77 21.44 -6.69
N LEU A 183 -11.94 20.78 -6.60
CA LEU A 183 -12.86 20.55 -7.70
C LEU A 183 -14.09 21.47 -7.68
N SER A 184 -14.25 22.30 -6.65
CA SER A 184 -15.37 23.24 -6.49
C SER A 184 -15.66 24.11 -7.72
N ASN A 185 -14.62 24.60 -8.39
CA ASN A 185 -14.69 25.48 -9.56
C ASN A 185 -14.49 24.75 -10.91
N THR A 186 -14.80 23.46 -10.97
CA THR A 186 -14.71 22.65 -12.19
C THR A 186 -15.69 23.13 -13.28
N SER A 187 -15.29 23.05 -14.55
CA SER A 187 -16.10 23.49 -15.70
C SER A 187 -17.37 22.66 -15.90
N ASP A 188 -18.40 23.24 -16.52
CA ASP A 188 -19.66 22.54 -16.79
C ASP A 188 -19.47 21.28 -17.65
N GLN A 189 -18.49 21.28 -18.55
CA GLN A 189 -18.16 20.09 -19.36
C GLN A 189 -17.79 18.91 -18.46
N VAL A 190 -16.88 19.13 -17.51
CA VAL A 190 -16.44 18.08 -16.58
C VAL A 190 -17.52 17.76 -15.56
N ARG A 191 -18.24 18.78 -15.03
CA ARG A 191 -19.34 18.56 -14.08
C ARG A 191 -20.45 17.66 -14.63
N ASN A 192 -20.69 17.70 -15.94
CA ASN A 192 -21.70 16.88 -16.61
C ASN A 192 -21.20 15.49 -17.04
N SER A 193 -19.93 15.16 -16.80
CA SER A 193 -19.36 13.85 -17.13
C SER A 193 -19.82 12.74 -16.16
N GLU A 194 -19.83 11.50 -16.64
CA GLU A 194 -20.20 10.33 -15.83
C GLU A 194 -19.19 10.05 -14.70
N THR A 195 -17.92 10.36 -14.95
CA THR A 195 -16.78 10.24 -14.03
C THR A 195 -16.84 11.25 -12.88
N PHE A 196 -17.57 12.35 -13.04
CA PHE A 196 -17.75 13.38 -12.00
C PHE A 196 -18.96 13.15 -11.09
N LYS A 197 -19.83 12.17 -11.40
CA LYS A 197 -20.98 11.81 -10.54
C LYS A 197 -20.63 11.54 -9.08
N PRO A 198 -19.50 10.88 -8.72
CA PRO A 198 -19.16 10.66 -7.32
C PRO A 198 -19.03 11.97 -6.53
N TYR A 199 -18.51 13.04 -7.15
CA TYR A 199 -18.43 14.38 -6.54
C TYR A 199 -19.80 14.96 -6.22
N LEU A 200 -20.72 14.88 -7.18
CA LEU A 200 -22.09 15.41 -7.03
C LEU A 200 -22.92 14.65 -5.99
N GLN A 201 -22.52 13.43 -5.63
CA GLN A 201 -23.22 12.58 -4.67
C GLN A 201 -22.77 12.80 -3.22
N GLN A 202 -21.65 13.48 -2.98
CA GLN A 202 -21.07 13.57 -1.63
C GLN A 202 -22.00 14.29 -0.64
N GLU A 203 -22.63 15.39 -1.05
CA GLU A 203 -23.61 16.13 -0.22
C GLU A 203 -24.84 15.28 0.14
N ASP A 204 -25.26 14.39 -0.76
CA ASP A 204 -26.37 13.47 -0.52
C ASP A 204 -26.05 12.45 0.58
N TYR A 205 -24.82 11.93 0.57
CA TYR A 205 -24.31 11.00 1.58
C TYR A 205 -24.18 11.68 2.94
N GLU A 206 -23.58 12.86 2.97
CA GLU A 206 -23.37 13.63 4.20
C GLU A 206 -24.70 14.00 4.87
N SER A 207 -25.64 14.57 4.10
CA SER A 207 -26.98 14.95 4.60
C SER A 207 -27.83 13.77 5.11
N ARG A 208 -27.43 12.54 4.78
CA ARG A 208 -28.10 11.29 5.21
C ARG A 208 -27.33 10.54 6.29
N GLN A 209 -26.27 11.13 6.84
CA GLN A 209 -25.47 10.51 7.91
C GLN A 209 -24.85 9.18 7.44
N ASN A 210 -24.39 9.12 6.18
CA ASN A 210 -23.57 8.02 5.67
C ASN A 210 -22.10 8.39 5.80
N TYR A 211 -21.44 7.79 6.79
CA TYR A 211 -20.08 8.12 7.18
C TYR A 211 -19.07 7.27 6.40
N ALA A 212 -18.19 7.90 5.62
CA ALA A 212 -17.13 7.22 4.87
C ALA A 212 -15.86 6.98 5.72
N GLU A 213 -16.03 6.47 6.94
CA GLU A 213 -14.93 6.25 7.89
C GLU A 213 -14.41 4.80 7.87
N MET A 214 -15.31 3.84 7.59
CA MET A 214 -15.05 2.40 7.68
C MET A 214 -14.54 1.99 9.08
N SER A 215 -15.11 2.61 10.12
CA SER A 215 -14.81 2.40 11.54
C SER A 215 -15.62 1.25 12.18
N ASN A 216 -16.52 0.61 11.41
CA ASN A 216 -17.54 -0.33 11.87
C ASN A 216 -18.54 0.27 12.88
N MET A 217 -18.90 1.53 12.70
CA MET A 217 -19.91 2.24 13.48
C MET A 217 -21.26 2.31 12.74
N PRO A 218 -22.39 2.45 13.46
CA PRO A 218 -23.68 2.67 12.80
C PRO A 218 -23.66 3.89 11.90
N GLY A 219 -24.10 3.72 10.65
CA GLY A 219 -24.04 4.78 9.62
C GLY A 219 -22.78 4.71 8.76
N ASP A 220 -21.82 3.83 9.05
CA ASP A 220 -20.66 3.64 8.20
C ASP A 220 -21.05 3.07 6.83
N ALA A 221 -20.46 3.66 5.79
CA ALA A 221 -20.59 3.24 4.41
C ALA A 221 -19.25 3.39 3.68
N ALA A 222 -19.18 2.88 2.46
CA ALA A 222 -17.99 3.07 1.60
C ALA A 222 -17.90 4.48 0.99
N GLY A 223 -18.92 5.33 1.20
CA GLY A 223 -19.11 6.59 0.47
C GLY A 223 -19.57 6.39 -0.98
N PRO A 224 -19.67 7.48 -1.77
CA PRO A 224 -20.03 7.41 -3.18
C PRO A 224 -19.07 6.50 -3.97
N PRO A 225 -19.60 5.54 -4.77
CA PRO A 225 -18.76 4.64 -5.54
C PRO A 225 -18.02 5.39 -6.64
N GLY A 226 -16.78 4.98 -6.94
CA GLY A 226 -16.02 5.53 -8.06
C GLY A 226 -15.19 6.77 -7.73
N GLY A 227 -14.89 7.05 -6.45
CA GLY A 227 -13.98 8.13 -6.06
C GLY A 227 -12.61 8.07 -6.77
N TRP A 228 -12.10 6.87 -7.09
CA TRP A 228 -10.87 6.72 -7.88
C TRP A 228 -10.97 7.29 -9.31
N LYS A 229 -12.17 7.26 -9.92
CA LYS A 229 -12.39 7.86 -11.25
C LYS A 229 -12.40 9.39 -11.21
N LEU A 230 -12.78 9.95 -10.06
CA LEU A 230 -12.80 11.38 -9.81
C LEU A 230 -11.39 11.92 -9.51
N ASP A 231 -10.51 11.07 -8.97
CA ASP A 231 -9.19 11.48 -8.49
C ASP A 231 -8.32 12.13 -9.57
N LYS A 232 -8.46 11.70 -10.83
CA LYS A 232 -7.72 12.25 -11.97
C LYS A 232 -7.87 13.76 -12.16
N TYR A 233 -9.00 14.35 -11.77
CA TYR A 233 -9.25 15.79 -11.94
C TYR A 233 -8.50 16.65 -10.92
N LYS A 234 -7.93 16.07 -9.85
CA LYS A 234 -7.33 16.84 -8.74
C LYS A 234 -5.92 17.33 -9.05
N PHE A 235 -5.13 16.59 -9.83
CA PHE A 235 -3.69 16.83 -9.96
C PHE A 235 -3.35 18.20 -10.54
N LEU A 236 -3.89 18.55 -11.71
CA LEU A 236 -3.62 19.84 -12.34
C LEU A 236 -4.05 21.04 -11.46
N PRO A 237 -5.28 21.11 -10.92
CA PRO A 237 -5.67 22.26 -10.12
C PRO A 237 -4.96 22.31 -8.75
N ILE A 238 -4.51 21.18 -8.17
CA ILE A 238 -3.63 21.19 -6.98
C ILE A 238 -2.32 21.93 -7.29
N ILE A 239 -1.64 21.56 -8.38
CA ILE A 239 -0.36 22.17 -8.75
C ILE A 239 -0.54 23.65 -9.12
N GLN A 240 -1.62 23.99 -9.84
CA GLN A 240 -1.95 25.37 -10.16
C GLN A 240 -2.18 26.19 -8.89
N HIS A 241 -3.01 25.70 -7.99
CA HIS A 241 -3.39 26.40 -6.76
C HIS A 241 -2.19 26.62 -5.83
N ALA A 242 -1.39 25.58 -5.56
CA ALA A 242 -0.19 25.69 -4.72
C ALA A 242 0.80 26.71 -5.29
N GLY A 243 1.00 26.64 -6.59
CA GLY A 243 1.70 27.61 -7.43
C GLY A 243 1.43 29.07 -7.11
N LEU A 244 0.18 29.44 -7.37
CA LEU A 244 -0.35 30.81 -7.26
C LEU A 244 -0.32 31.32 -5.82
N ASN A 245 -0.65 30.47 -4.85
CA ASN A 245 -0.79 30.88 -3.45
C ASN A 245 0.51 30.87 -2.66
N LYS A 246 1.55 30.19 -3.16
CA LYS A 246 2.87 30.11 -2.51
C LYS A 246 3.99 30.46 -3.48
N PRO A 247 4.05 31.69 -4.01
CA PRO A 247 4.99 32.09 -5.07
C PRO A 247 6.46 32.12 -4.64
N ASN A 248 6.74 32.13 -3.33
CA ASN A 248 8.09 32.16 -2.79
C ASN A 248 8.67 30.76 -2.51
N ALA A 249 7.86 29.70 -2.61
CA ALA A 249 8.35 28.34 -2.40
C ALA A 249 9.39 27.97 -3.46
N LYS A 250 10.48 27.32 -3.05
CA LYS A 250 11.49 26.75 -3.95
C LYS A 250 11.02 25.42 -4.52
N TRP A 251 10.34 24.60 -3.70
CA TRP A 251 9.84 23.29 -4.08
C TRP A 251 8.39 23.06 -3.63
N TYR A 252 7.66 22.33 -4.46
CA TYR A 252 6.32 21.83 -4.22
C TYR A 252 6.39 20.31 -4.09
N ILE A 253 6.20 19.79 -2.88
CA ILE A 253 6.27 18.36 -2.57
C ILE A 253 4.84 17.83 -2.50
N PHE A 254 4.49 16.90 -3.38
CA PHE A 254 3.20 16.23 -3.41
C PHE A 254 3.22 14.92 -2.60
N MET A 255 2.14 14.64 -1.89
CA MET A 255 1.97 13.45 -1.06
C MET A 255 0.49 13.03 -1.03
N GLU A 256 0.21 11.72 -1.06
CA GLU A 256 -1.14 11.17 -0.87
C GLU A 256 -1.37 10.70 0.58
N ASP A 257 -2.63 10.42 0.91
CA ASP A 257 -3.10 10.09 2.27
C ASP A 257 -2.76 8.68 2.77
N ASP A 258 -2.19 7.83 1.91
CA ASP A 258 -1.63 6.53 2.24
C ASP A 258 -0.13 6.47 1.97
N SER A 259 0.54 7.62 1.98
CA SER A 259 1.98 7.73 1.79
C SER A 259 2.70 8.16 3.07
N TYR A 260 4.03 8.05 3.11
CA TYR A 260 4.86 8.77 4.09
C TYR A 260 6.11 9.31 3.42
N ILE A 261 6.41 10.60 3.59
CA ILE A 261 7.64 11.23 3.09
C ILE A 261 8.59 11.51 4.25
N PHE A 262 9.81 10.98 4.18
CA PHE A 262 10.93 11.33 5.06
C PHE A 262 11.49 12.69 4.64
N LEU A 263 10.87 13.77 5.12
CA LEU A 263 11.14 15.12 4.65
C LEU A 263 12.62 15.52 4.80
N PRO A 264 13.32 15.25 5.93
CA PRO A 264 14.75 15.58 6.04
C PRO A 264 15.61 14.90 4.97
N ASN A 265 15.30 13.65 4.62
CA ASN A 265 15.99 12.93 3.56
C ASN A 265 15.75 13.54 2.19
N LEU A 266 14.49 13.89 1.91
CA LEU A 266 14.10 14.48 0.63
C LEU A 266 14.73 15.87 0.47
N LEU A 267 14.73 16.72 1.50
CA LEU A 267 15.34 18.06 1.40
C LEU A 267 16.84 17.99 1.05
N ARG A 268 17.61 17.08 1.67
CA ARG A 268 19.03 16.84 1.32
C ARG A 268 19.23 16.35 -0.11
N HIS A 269 18.24 15.68 -0.69
CA HIS A 269 18.27 15.30 -2.09
C HIS A 269 18.02 16.51 -3.00
N LEU A 270 16.98 17.29 -2.69
CA LEU A 270 16.56 18.46 -3.46
C LEU A 270 17.61 19.59 -3.45
N GLU A 271 18.42 19.72 -2.41
CA GLU A 271 19.56 20.66 -2.33
C GLU A 271 20.58 20.51 -3.47
N LYS A 272 20.62 19.34 -4.13
CA LYS A 272 21.55 19.05 -5.23
C LYS A 272 21.11 19.66 -6.55
N PHE A 273 19.91 20.22 -6.62
CA PHE A 273 19.29 20.74 -7.82
C PHE A 273 18.99 22.24 -7.66
N ASP A 274 19.27 23.04 -8.69
CA ASP A 274 18.84 24.44 -8.69
C ASP A 274 17.32 24.50 -8.88
N HIS A 275 16.60 24.97 -7.87
CA HIS A 275 15.14 25.06 -7.87
C HIS A 275 14.58 26.03 -8.94
N LYS A 276 15.43 26.83 -9.59
CA LYS A 276 15.06 27.71 -10.71
C LYS A 276 15.03 26.98 -12.05
N ASP A 277 15.70 25.84 -12.15
CA ASP A 277 15.61 24.96 -13.30
C ASP A 277 14.34 24.10 -13.23
N PRO A 278 13.82 23.59 -14.37
CA PRO A 278 12.53 22.92 -14.43
C PRO A 278 12.59 21.44 -14.00
N TRP A 279 12.83 21.19 -12.72
CA TRP A 279 12.85 19.85 -12.14
C TRP A 279 11.46 19.31 -11.80
N TYR A 280 11.20 18.07 -12.25
CA TYR A 280 10.10 17.21 -11.84
C TYR A 280 10.67 15.84 -11.45
N LEU A 281 10.58 15.50 -10.16
CA LEU A 281 11.30 14.37 -9.54
C LEU A 281 10.33 13.47 -8.78
N GLY A 282 10.44 12.15 -8.92
CA GLY A 282 9.63 11.19 -8.16
C GLY A 282 9.92 9.75 -8.59
N SER A 283 9.04 8.81 -8.25
CA SER A 283 9.16 7.42 -8.71
C SER A 283 8.77 7.31 -10.19
N LEU A 284 9.64 6.74 -11.03
CA LEU A 284 9.41 6.60 -12.46
C LEU A 284 8.19 5.70 -12.75
N ALA A 285 7.22 6.26 -13.46
CA ALA A 285 6.13 5.54 -14.11
C ALA A 285 6.09 5.87 -15.61
N TRP A 286 5.40 5.01 -16.38
CA TRP A 286 5.31 5.15 -17.82
C TRP A 286 3.98 4.65 -18.38
N ILE A 287 3.29 5.50 -19.13
CA ILE A 287 2.01 5.23 -19.78
C ILE A 287 1.97 5.98 -21.11
N HIS A 288 1.52 5.31 -22.18
CA HIS A 288 1.31 5.90 -23.50
C HIS A 288 2.46 6.71 -24.11
N GLY A 289 3.71 6.45 -23.69
CA GLY A 289 4.89 7.18 -24.16
C GLY A 289 5.37 8.27 -23.21
N ASP A 290 4.57 8.65 -22.22
CA ASP A 290 4.92 9.66 -21.22
C ASP A 290 5.63 9.03 -20.03
N TYR A 291 6.75 9.63 -19.63
CA TYR A 291 7.42 9.35 -18.36
C TYR A 291 6.95 10.37 -17.32
N PHE A 292 6.57 9.90 -16.13
CA PHE A 292 6.02 10.75 -15.08
C PHE A 292 6.34 10.21 -13.70
N ALA A 293 6.16 11.07 -12.68
CA ALA A 293 6.28 10.66 -11.29
C ALA A 293 4.98 9.99 -10.84
N HIS A 294 5.08 8.77 -10.31
CA HIS A 294 3.97 8.05 -9.70
C HIS A 294 3.40 8.85 -8.52
N GLY A 295 2.11 9.17 -8.57
CA GLY A 295 1.44 10.06 -7.61
C GLY A 295 1.51 9.55 -6.17
N GLY A 296 1.20 8.28 -5.97
CA GLY A 296 1.22 7.62 -4.66
C GLY A 296 2.60 7.55 -4.02
N SER A 297 3.68 7.56 -4.80
CA SER A 297 5.03 7.64 -4.22
C SER A 297 5.35 9.04 -3.68
N GLY A 298 4.54 10.03 -4.01
CA GLY A 298 4.91 11.44 -3.88
C GLY A 298 5.93 11.87 -4.93
N PHE A 299 6.04 13.18 -5.10
CA PHE A 299 6.97 13.79 -6.04
C PHE A 299 7.35 15.21 -5.60
N ALA A 300 8.39 15.76 -6.18
CA ALA A 300 8.81 17.15 -6.00
C ALA A 300 8.83 17.88 -7.35
N LEU A 301 8.20 19.04 -7.38
CA LEU A 301 8.19 19.98 -8.50
C LEU A 301 8.87 21.27 -8.08
N SER A 302 9.88 21.69 -8.82
CA SER A 302 10.60 22.94 -8.56
C SER A 302 9.78 24.18 -8.92
N ARG A 303 10.15 25.34 -8.36
CA ARG A 303 9.66 26.65 -8.81
C ARG A 303 9.84 26.83 -10.31
N GLY A 304 11.03 26.52 -10.83
CA GLY A 304 11.35 26.65 -12.25
C GLY A 304 10.40 25.85 -13.14
N ALA A 305 10.04 24.63 -12.72
CA ALA A 305 9.12 23.78 -13.46
C ALA A 305 7.71 24.37 -13.45
N TRP A 306 7.26 24.88 -12.30
CA TRP A 306 5.97 25.54 -12.18
C TRP A 306 5.87 26.80 -13.06
N GLU A 307 6.86 27.69 -13.02
CA GLU A 307 6.90 28.92 -13.84
C GLU A 307 6.90 28.60 -15.34
N LYS A 308 7.64 27.56 -15.75
CA LYS A 308 7.71 27.13 -17.15
C LYS A 308 6.39 26.57 -17.68
N SER A 309 5.53 26.05 -16.80
CA SER A 309 4.27 25.38 -17.12
C SER A 309 3.05 26.19 -16.67
N PHE A 310 2.55 25.95 -15.46
CA PHE A 310 1.36 26.59 -14.88
C PHE A 310 1.48 28.11 -14.74
N GLY A 311 2.69 28.63 -14.46
CA GLY A 311 2.95 30.07 -14.40
C GLY A 311 2.89 30.75 -15.78
N LYS A 312 3.15 29.99 -16.86
CA LYS A 312 3.08 30.48 -18.24
C LYS A 312 1.67 30.43 -18.82
N ASP A 313 0.83 29.49 -18.35
CA ASP A 313 -0.54 29.31 -18.84
C ASP A 313 -1.55 29.19 -17.70
N PRO A 314 -2.21 30.30 -17.32
CA PRO A 314 -3.26 30.30 -16.31
C PRO A 314 -4.49 29.45 -16.66
N ARG A 315 -4.67 29.08 -17.94
CA ARG A 315 -5.80 28.25 -18.42
C ARG A 315 -5.41 26.80 -18.64
N ILE A 316 -4.25 26.36 -18.16
CA ILE A 316 -3.73 25.01 -18.38
C ILE A 316 -4.73 23.91 -17.93
N VAL A 317 -5.43 24.09 -16.81
CA VAL A 317 -6.45 23.13 -16.34
C VAL A 317 -7.61 23.01 -17.33
N GLU A 318 -8.14 24.13 -17.83
CA GLU A 318 -9.22 24.17 -18.83
C GLU A 318 -8.75 23.58 -20.17
N LYS A 319 -7.54 23.95 -20.60
CA LYS A 319 -6.94 23.50 -21.87
C LYS A 319 -6.81 21.96 -21.94
N PHE A 320 -6.49 21.31 -20.83
CA PHE A 320 -6.34 19.85 -20.77
C PHE A 320 -7.55 19.12 -20.18
N ALA A 321 -8.72 19.76 -20.09
CA ALA A 321 -9.93 19.14 -19.55
C ALA A 321 -10.39 17.92 -20.37
N GLU A 322 -10.35 18.00 -21.70
CA GLU A 322 -10.69 16.87 -22.58
C GLU A 322 -9.69 15.72 -22.44
N PHE A 323 -8.38 16.02 -22.43
CA PHE A 323 -7.35 15.02 -22.20
C PHE A 323 -7.52 14.33 -20.84
N THR A 324 -7.86 15.10 -19.79
CA THR A 324 -8.15 14.58 -18.45
C THR A 324 -9.38 13.66 -18.47
N GLU A 325 -10.42 13.99 -19.25
CA GLU A 325 -11.60 13.14 -19.40
C GLU A 325 -11.28 11.78 -20.02
N GLU A 326 -10.39 11.75 -21.02
CA GLU A 326 -10.05 10.54 -21.78
C GLU A 326 -9.08 9.60 -21.05
N HIS A 327 -8.32 10.10 -20.07
CA HIS A 327 -7.28 9.33 -19.36
C HIS A 327 -7.70 8.96 -17.93
N GLY A 328 -7.12 7.90 -17.39
CA GLY A 328 -7.51 7.32 -16.10
C GLY A 328 -6.75 7.85 -14.88
N CYS A 329 -5.49 8.25 -15.04
CA CYS A 329 -4.56 8.50 -13.93
C CYS A 329 -4.11 9.97 -13.94
N GLY A 330 -4.34 10.69 -12.84
CA GLY A 330 -4.06 12.13 -12.75
C GLY A 330 -2.57 12.46 -12.73
N ASP A 331 -1.73 11.56 -12.25
CA ASP A 331 -0.27 11.65 -12.28
C ASP A 331 0.30 11.50 -13.70
N HIS A 332 -0.27 10.58 -14.50
CA HIS A 332 0.00 10.49 -15.94
C HIS A 332 -0.38 11.80 -16.64
N ILE A 333 -1.58 12.34 -16.36
CA ILE A 333 -2.05 13.61 -16.93
C ILE A 333 -1.10 14.75 -16.57
N LEU A 334 -0.69 14.87 -15.31
CA LEU A 334 0.28 15.88 -14.89
C LEU A 334 1.61 15.74 -15.63
N GLY A 335 2.14 14.52 -15.74
CA GLY A 335 3.38 14.26 -16.46
C GLY A 335 3.31 14.64 -17.94
N HIS A 336 2.22 14.29 -18.61
CA HIS A 336 1.97 14.67 -20.01
C HIS A 336 1.93 16.20 -20.17
N VAL A 337 1.16 16.89 -19.30
CA VAL A 337 1.04 18.35 -19.32
C VAL A 337 2.39 19.03 -19.07
N LEU A 338 3.17 18.56 -18.10
CA LEU A 338 4.51 19.10 -17.84
C LEU A 338 5.43 18.91 -19.05
N HIS A 339 5.40 17.73 -19.67
CA HIS A 339 6.18 17.40 -20.86
C HIS A 339 5.86 18.33 -22.05
N GLU A 340 4.58 18.61 -22.32
CA GLU A 340 4.11 19.55 -23.34
C GLU A 340 4.65 20.99 -23.14
N TYR A 341 4.96 21.36 -21.88
CA TYR A 341 5.55 22.66 -21.54
C TYR A 341 7.08 22.60 -21.40
N GLY A 342 7.69 21.47 -21.79
CA GLY A 342 9.13 21.26 -21.79
C GLY A 342 9.72 21.03 -20.40
N VAL A 343 8.92 20.60 -19.43
CA VAL A 343 9.38 20.10 -18.12
C VAL A 343 9.48 18.59 -18.23
N GLN A 344 10.71 18.06 -18.26
CA GLN A 344 10.96 16.63 -18.40
C GLN A 344 10.91 15.95 -17.02
N PHE A 345 10.46 14.69 -16.98
CA PHE A 345 10.61 13.87 -15.79
C PHE A 345 12.09 13.47 -15.62
N GLY A 346 12.70 13.92 -14.52
CA GLY A 346 14.13 13.75 -14.28
C GLY A 346 15.03 14.28 -15.42
N GLU A 347 16.34 14.05 -15.31
CA GLU A 347 17.28 14.26 -16.43
C GLU A 347 17.34 13.03 -17.34
N THR A 348 17.43 11.84 -16.71
CA THR A 348 17.45 10.54 -17.40
C THR A 348 16.75 9.50 -16.53
N THR A 349 16.17 8.46 -17.14
CA THR A 349 15.47 7.39 -16.42
C THR A 349 16.42 6.37 -15.78
N ASP A 350 17.69 6.35 -16.18
CA ASP A 350 18.67 5.34 -15.76
C ASP A 350 19.62 5.81 -14.66
N ASP A 351 19.60 7.10 -14.32
CA ASP A 351 20.48 7.67 -13.30
C ASP A 351 19.92 7.39 -11.89
N ASP A 352 20.80 6.87 -11.02
CA ASP A 352 20.51 6.56 -9.62
C ASP A 352 19.94 7.74 -8.83
N ARG A 353 20.20 8.99 -9.25
CA ARG A 353 19.58 10.21 -8.70
C ARG A 353 18.06 10.20 -8.83
N PHE A 354 17.50 9.53 -9.84
CA PHE A 354 16.06 9.51 -10.12
C PHE A 354 15.44 8.12 -9.96
N ARG A 355 16.27 7.08 -9.89
CA ARG A 355 15.84 5.67 -9.83
C ARG A 355 15.36 5.22 -8.44
N TYR A 356 15.98 5.73 -7.38
CA TYR A 356 15.78 5.22 -6.02
C TYR A 356 15.26 6.29 -5.07
N GLY A 357 14.57 5.84 -4.02
CA GLY A 357 14.18 6.65 -2.87
C GLY A 357 12.69 6.96 -2.82
N PHE A 358 12.05 7.25 -3.94
CA PHE A 358 10.58 7.30 -4.02
C PHE A 358 10.06 5.89 -4.29
N ASN A 359 9.25 5.33 -3.40
CA ASN A 359 8.79 3.95 -3.52
C ASN A 359 7.28 3.88 -3.82
N PRO A 360 6.86 3.08 -4.81
CA PRO A 360 5.45 2.92 -5.18
C PRO A 360 4.69 1.89 -4.33
N ASP A 361 5.42 1.11 -3.56
CA ASP A 361 4.88 0.06 -2.72
C ASP A 361 5.13 0.36 -1.24
N ALA A 362 4.55 -0.48 -0.37
CA ALA A 362 4.86 -0.46 1.05
C ALA A 362 6.25 -1.04 1.33
N HIS A 363 6.83 -0.65 2.46
CA HIS A 363 8.13 -1.16 2.93
C HIS A 363 8.20 -2.70 3.08
N TRP A 364 7.06 -3.36 3.29
CA TRP A 364 6.96 -4.83 3.42
C TRP A 364 6.71 -5.54 2.08
N SER A 365 6.31 -4.82 1.03
CA SER A 365 6.10 -5.34 -0.33
C SER A 365 7.11 -4.81 -1.35
N THR A 366 8.19 -4.17 -0.87
CA THR A 366 9.30 -3.69 -1.71
C THR A 366 10.50 -4.61 -1.64
N TRP A 367 11.20 -4.76 -2.76
CA TRP A 367 12.45 -5.51 -2.85
C TRP A 367 13.62 -4.74 -2.22
N TYR A 368 14.35 -5.41 -1.34
CA TYR A 368 15.67 -4.96 -0.88
C TYR A 368 16.73 -5.83 -1.54
N GLU A 369 17.78 -5.18 -2.04
CA GLU A 369 18.85 -5.80 -2.79
C GLU A 369 20.16 -5.03 -2.62
N PRO A 370 21.33 -5.60 -2.96
CA PRO A 370 22.60 -4.88 -2.87
C PRO A 370 22.60 -3.53 -3.61
N ALA A 371 21.86 -3.40 -4.71
CA ALA A 371 21.81 -2.17 -5.51
C ALA A 371 21.10 -1.00 -4.79
N ASN A 372 20.05 -1.26 -4.01
CA ASN A 372 19.31 -0.22 -3.29
C ASN A 372 19.67 -0.11 -1.81
N TRP A 373 20.36 -1.12 -1.25
CA TRP A 373 20.67 -1.25 0.18
C TRP A 373 21.15 0.04 0.84
N CYS A 374 22.02 0.76 0.13
CA CYS A 374 22.70 1.95 0.63
C CYS A 374 22.18 3.26 0.04
N LYS A 375 21.11 3.18 -0.75
CA LYS A 375 20.45 4.35 -1.31
C LYS A 375 19.54 4.97 -0.25
N PRO A 376 19.38 6.31 -0.25
CA PRO A 376 18.44 6.97 0.65
C PRO A 376 16.99 6.61 0.31
N VAL A 377 16.12 6.64 1.33
CA VAL A 377 14.66 6.48 1.17
C VAL A 377 13.98 7.83 1.37
N TYR A 378 13.16 8.24 0.41
CA TYR A 378 12.41 9.50 0.43
C TYR A 378 10.95 9.26 0.80
N SER A 379 10.35 8.18 0.33
CA SER A 379 8.94 7.89 0.61
C SER A 379 8.59 6.40 0.57
N TRP A 380 7.42 6.09 1.13
CA TRP A 380 6.71 4.82 0.96
C TRP A 380 5.24 5.10 0.61
N HIS A 381 4.64 4.23 -0.18
CA HIS A 381 3.23 4.27 -0.59
C HIS A 381 2.49 3.02 -0.08
N HIS A 382 1.15 2.98 -0.21
CA HIS A 382 0.30 1.93 0.35
C HIS A 382 0.55 1.70 1.85
N THR A 383 0.81 2.79 2.58
CA THR A 383 1.14 2.77 3.98
C THR A 383 -0.13 2.77 4.83
N HIS A 384 -0.21 1.84 5.77
CA HIS A 384 -1.26 1.88 6.78
C HIS A 384 -0.94 2.93 7.84
N GLY A 385 -1.96 3.46 8.53
CA GLY A 385 -1.74 4.42 9.62
C GLY A 385 -0.80 3.91 10.73
N LYS A 386 -0.79 2.59 10.98
CA LYS A 386 0.19 1.97 11.90
C LYS A 386 1.63 2.16 11.41
N ASP A 387 1.85 2.06 10.11
CA ASP A 387 3.18 2.21 9.52
C ASP A 387 3.57 3.69 9.42
N VAL A 388 2.63 4.59 9.12
CA VAL A 388 2.85 6.05 9.26
C VAL A 388 3.35 6.41 10.66
N ALA A 389 2.73 5.88 11.72
CA ALA A 389 3.19 6.10 13.10
C ALA A 389 4.60 5.55 13.34
N ARG A 390 4.92 4.38 12.80
CA ARG A 390 6.25 3.75 12.92
C ARG A 390 7.32 4.52 12.16
N PHE A 391 7.04 4.96 10.93
CA PHE A 391 7.95 5.79 10.14
C PHE A 391 8.21 7.12 10.83
N HIS A 392 7.17 7.77 11.37
CA HIS A 392 7.34 8.99 12.14
C HIS A 392 8.25 8.79 13.36
N LYS A 393 8.02 7.72 14.14
CA LYS A 393 8.89 7.40 15.27
C LYS A 393 10.35 7.16 14.83
N LEU A 394 10.54 6.41 13.74
CA LEU A 394 11.87 6.12 13.21
C LEU A 394 12.59 7.42 12.78
N GLU A 395 11.90 8.28 12.01
CA GLU A 395 12.42 9.57 11.57
C GLU A 395 12.82 10.46 12.75
N GLN A 396 11.97 10.58 13.78
CA GLN A 396 12.25 11.40 14.97
C GLN A 396 13.44 10.88 15.79
N SER A 397 13.69 9.57 15.74
CA SER A 397 14.83 8.95 16.44
C SER A 397 16.13 8.97 15.64
N TRP A 398 16.08 9.32 14.36
CA TRP A 398 17.22 9.22 13.46
C TRP A 398 18.16 10.42 13.61
N ASP A 399 19.46 10.13 13.68
CA ASP A 399 20.50 11.14 13.71
C ASP A 399 20.91 11.52 12.28
N PHE A 400 20.26 12.53 11.72
CA PHE A 400 20.52 12.98 10.35
C PHE A 400 21.91 13.60 10.14
N GLU A 401 22.64 13.92 11.21
CA GLU A 401 24.05 14.35 11.09
C GLU A 401 24.94 13.19 10.61
N LYS A 402 24.58 11.94 10.94
CA LYS A 402 25.30 10.75 10.48
C LYS A 402 25.01 10.37 9.02
N GLY A 403 23.96 10.94 8.43
CA GLY A 403 23.57 10.66 7.05
C GLY A 403 22.07 10.44 6.87
N PRO A 404 21.62 10.22 5.63
CA PRO A 404 20.22 9.96 5.35
C PRO A 404 19.79 8.58 5.82
N LEU A 405 18.50 8.41 6.14
CA LEU A 405 17.87 7.09 6.26
C LEU A 405 17.98 6.33 4.93
N ARG A 406 18.41 5.07 4.95
CA ARG A 406 18.61 4.22 3.77
C ARG A 406 17.68 3.02 3.79
N TYR A 407 17.63 2.29 2.67
CA TYR A 407 16.86 1.04 2.58
C TYR A 407 17.27 0.04 3.67
N ARG A 408 18.58 -0.11 3.96
CA ARG A 408 19.05 -0.98 5.05
C ARG A 408 18.45 -0.62 6.41
N ASP A 409 18.29 0.68 6.70
CA ASP A 409 17.85 1.14 8.02
C ASP A 409 16.33 0.88 8.19
N ILE A 410 15.56 1.04 7.10
CA ILE A 410 14.15 0.64 7.05
C ILE A 410 14.02 -0.88 7.19
N TYR A 411 14.86 -1.64 6.48
CA TYR A 411 14.88 -3.09 6.57
C TYR A 411 15.16 -3.55 8.00
N GLU A 412 16.22 -3.05 8.63
CA GLU A 412 16.62 -3.42 9.99
C GLU A 412 15.52 -3.10 11.01
N ALA A 413 14.86 -1.95 10.88
CA ALA A 413 13.83 -1.51 11.80
C ALA A 413 12.48 -2.21 11.62
N LEU A 414 12.07 -2.49 10.37
CA LEU A 414 10.67 -2.84 10.06
C LEU A 414 10.50 -4.17 9.31
N VAL A 415 11.56 -4.75 8.74
CA VAL A 415 11.51 -6.01 7.98
C VAL A 415 12.23 -7.15 8.71
N ALA A 416 13.50 -6.94 9.05
CA ALA A 416 14.37 -7.94 9.70
C ALA A 416 13.73 -8.61 10.93
N PRO A 417 13.01 -7.89 11.82
CA PRO A 417 12.39 -8.51 13.00
C PRO A 417 11.33 -9.57 12.68
N TYR A 418 10.76 -9.53 11.47
CA TYR A 418 9.72 -10.46 11.03
C TYR A 418 10.27 -11.66 10.24
N LEU A 419 11.54 -11.63 9.81
CA LEU A 419 12.11 -12.72 9.03
C LEU A 419 12.29 -13.98 9.87
N ARG A 420 12.05 -15.13 9.26
CA ARG A 420 12.20 -16.47 9.87
C ARG A 420 13.00 -17.37 8.95
N ALA A 421 13.63 -18.42 9.48
CA ALA A 421 14.23 -19.43 8.60
C ALA A 421 13.13 -20.13 7.77
N ARG A 422 11.99 -20.40 8.40
CA ARG A 422 10.78 -20.95 7.79
C ARG A 422 9.54 -20.36 8.47
N ALA A 423 8.54 -20.00 7.69
CA ALA A 423 7.24 -19.49 8.12
C ALA A 423 6.14 -20.14 7.27
N GLU A 424 5.23 -20.86 7.93
CA GLU A 424 4.03 -21.38 7.30
C GLU A 424 2.94 -20.31 7.23
N TRP A 425 2.02 -20.48 6.28
CA TRP A 425 0.95 -19.52 5.99
C TRP A 425 1.48 -18.13 5.70
N TRP A 426 2.60 -18.06 4.97
CA TRP A 426 3.26 -16.81 4.65
C TRP A 426 3.76 -16.84 3.21
N ASP A 427 3.44 -15.83 2.42
CA ASP A 427 3.97 -15.66 1.08
C ASP A 427 4.90 -14.44 1.04
N ASN A 428 6.19 -14.68 0.84
CA ASN A 428 7.23 -13.66 0.69
C ASN A 428 7.44 -13.21 -0.77
N TRP A 429 6.57 -13.67 -1.69
CA TRP A 429 6.53 -13.35 -3.11
C TRP A 429 7.82 -13.65 -3.87
N SER A 430 8.63 -14.60 -3.40
CA SER A 430 9.78 -15.10 -4.16
C SER A 430 9.38 -15.43 -5.59
N GLY A 431 10.17 -15.00 -6.59
CA GLY A 431 9.70 -15.14 -7.98
C GLY A 431 10.76 -15.08 -9.07
N LYS A 432 12.02 -14.73 -8.75
CA LYS A 432 13.10 -14.66 -9.74
C LYS A 432 13.34 -16.00 -10.46
N TYR A 433 13.29 -17.09 -9.73
CA TYR A 433 13.22 -18.44 -10.29
C TYR A 433 12.02 -19.18 -9.72
N GLU A 434 11.35 -19.95 -10.55
CA GLU A 434 10.30 -20.89 -10.15
C GLU A 434 10.70 -22.26 -10.71
N ILE A 435 10.50 -23.33 -9.95
CA ILE A 435 10.69 -24.73 -10.35
C ILE A 435 9.41 -25.46 -9.96
N LYS A 436 8.76 -26.05 -10.96
CA LYS A 436 7.52 -26.83 -10.80
C LYS A 436 7.72 -28.23 -11.37
N SER A 437 6.90 -29.18 -10.94
CA SER A 437 6.99 -30.57 -11.36
C SER A 437 7.05 -30.74 -12.89
N SER A 438 6.24 -29.97 -13.61
CA SER A 438 6.09 -30.02 -15.07
C SER A 438 7.30 -29.56 -15.87
N MET A 439 8.18 -28.74 -15.28
CA MET A 439 9.35 -28.17 -15.97
C MET A 439 10.69 -28.50 -15.31
N ALA A 440 10.66 -29.29 -14.24
CA ALA A 440 11.83 -29.66 -13.45
C ALA A 440 12.94 -30.31 -14.29
N ALA A 441 12.59 -31.18 -15.23
CA ALA A 441 13.56 -31.90 -16.05
C ALA A 441 14.37 -30.99 -16.98
N SER A 442 13.75 -29.90 -17.46
CA SER A 442 14.34 -28.92 -18.38
C SER A 442 14.75 -27.61 -17.68
N ALA A 443 14.61 -27.52 -16.35
CA ALA A 443 14.99 -26.35 -15.60
C ALA A 443 16.52 -26.23 -15.58
N GLU A 444 17.02 -25.18 -16.24
CA GLU A 444 18.44 -24.84 -16.26
C GLU A 444 18.77 -23.93 -15.07
N PRO A 445 19.70 -24.36 -14.18
CA PRO A 445 20.09 -23.54 -13.05
C PRO A 445 20.98 -22.36 -13.47
N PRO A 446 20.97 -21.25 -12.71
CA PRO A 446 22.00 -20.23 -12.79
C PRO A 446 23.42 -20.81 -12.60
N SER A 447 24.42 -20.15 -13.16
CA SER A 447 25.83 -20.58 -13.07
C SER A 447 26.38 -20.67 -11.64
N THR A 448 25.76 -19.94 -10.69
CA THR A 448 26.13 -19.91 -9.28
C THR A 448 25.51 -21.05 -8.46
N VAL A 449 24.74 -21.94 -9.08
CA VAL A 449 24.15 -23.10 -8.42
C VAL A 449 25.15 -24.24 -8.38
N LYS A 450 25.39 -24.77 -7.17
CA LYS A 450 26.38 -25.83 -6.94
C LYS A 450 25.95 -27.21 -7.42
N SER A 451 24.65 -27.47 -7.56
CA SER A 451 24.10 -28.79 -7.89
C SER A 451 22.84 -28.66 -8.74
N THR A 452 22.94 -29.06 -10.01
CA THR A 452 21.80 -29.14 -10.93
C THR A 452 20.75 -30.13 -10.46
N GLU A 453 21.16 -31.24 -9.85
CA GLU A 453 20.23 -32.22 -9.30
C GLU A 453 19.38 -31.61 -8.18
N THR A 454 20.02 -30.92 -7.23
CA THR A 454 19.32 -30.23 -6.14
C THR A 454 18.32 -29.20 -6.70
N TRP A 455 18.75 -28.40 -7.68
CA TRP A 455 17.89 -27.42 -8.34
C TRP A 455 16.66 -28.04 -9.00
N ARG A 456 16.85 -29.09 -9.81
CA ARG A 456 15.75 -29.77 -10.50
C ARG A 456 14.85 -30.55 -9.54
N SER A 457 15.33 -30.88 -8.35
CA SER A 457 14.52 -31.52 -7.30
C SER A 457 13.74 -30.55 -6.42
N ALA A 458 13.92 -29.24 -6.57
CA ALA A 458 13.41 -28.22 -5.65
C ALA A 458 11.89 -28.24 -5.45
N TRP A 459 11.13 -28.65 -6.46
CA TRP A 459 9.67 -28.73 -6.44
C TRP A 459 9.12 -29.88 -5.57
N LYS A 460 9.96 -30.84 -5.15
CA LYS A 460 9.49 -32.08 -4.51
C LYS A 460 8.98 -31.90 -3.09
N SER A 461 9.54 -30.94 -2.35
CA SER A 461 9.13 -30.64 -0.97
C SER A 461 9.64 -29.27 -0.54
N VAL A 462 9.15 -28.82 0.62
CA VAL A 462 9.62 -27.62 1.31
C VAL A 462 11.14 -27.68 1.55
N GLU A 463 11.64 -28.80 2.05
CA GLU A 463 13.07 -29.03 2.32
C GLU A 463 13.90 -29.03 1.03
N ALA A 464 13.37 -29.61 -0.05
CA ALA A 464 14.05 -29.61 -1.34
C ALA A 464 14.15 -28.18 -1.92
N CYS A 465 13.11 -27.36 -1.74
CA CYS A 465 13.10 -25.96 -2.15
C CYS A 465 14.11 -25.12 -1.36
N GLU A 466 14.12 -25.28 -0.03
CA GLU A 466 15.11 -24.64 0.84
C GLU A 466 16.54 -25.05 0.47
N ALA A 467 16.79 -26.34 0.25
CA ALA A 467 18.09 -26.85 -0.15
C ALA A 467 18.54 -26.29 -1.51
N ALA A 468 17.62 -26.12 -2.47
CA ALA A 468 17.91 -25.49 -3.75
C ALA A 468 18.29 -24.01 -3.61
N CYS A 469 17.58 -23.26 -2.76
CA CYS A 469 17.94 -21.88 -2.43
C CYS A 469 19.32 -21.81 -1.78
N ILE A 470 19.61 -22.69 -0.81
CA ILE A 470 20.93 -22.76 -0.17
C ILE A 470 22.02 -23.11 -1.20
N ALA A 471 21.74 -23.98 -2.16
CA ALA A 471 22.69 -24.36 -3.22
C ALA A 471 22.95 -23.24 -4.24
N TRP A 472 22.03 -22.28 -4.38
CA TRP A 472 22.21 -21.08 -5.20
C TRP A 472 22.87 -19.97 -4.40
N ALA A 473 24.09 -19.56 -4.77
CA ALA A 473 24.88 -18.60 -3.99
C ALA A 473 24.16 -17.27 -3.69
N ASP A 474 23.40 -16.74 -4.65
CA ASP A 474 22.77 -15.42 -4.54
C ASP A 474 21.39 -15.48 -3.86
N CYS A 475 20.84 -16.67 -3.61
CA CYS A 475 19.52 -16.81 -3.02
C CYS A 475 19.51 -16.24 -1.59
N VAL A 476 18.53 -15.40 -1.27
CA VAL A 476 18.32 -14.87 0.09
C VAL A 476 16.92 -15.20 0.63
N GLN A 477 16.00 -15.62 -0.23
CA GLN A 477 14.68 -16.09 0.17
C GLN A 477 14.11 -17.13 -0.79
N TRP A 478 13.16 -17.91 -0.29
CA TRP A 478 12.44 -18.91 -1.05
C TRP A 478 11.01 -19.04 -0.54
N SER A 479 10.14 -19.63 -1.36
CA SER A 479 8.79 -20.01 -0.97
C SER A 479 8.36 -21.28 -1.68
N PHE A 480 7.57 -22.09 -0.99
CA PHE A 480 7.01 -23.34 -1.49
C PHE A 480 5.50 -23.35 -1.33
N TYR A 481 4.78 -23.67 -2.41
CA TYR A 481 3.34 -23.87 -2.41
C TYR A 481 2.97 -24.94 -3.42
N GLU A 482 2.22 -25.96 -2.98
CA GLU A 482 1.87 -27.15 -3.78
C GLU A 482 3.11 -27.86 -4.35
N ASP A 483 3.38 -27.70 -5.64
CA ASP A 483 4.51 -28.27 -6.36
C ASP A 483 5.46 -27.17 -6.88
N ARG A 484 5.38 -25.96 -6.34
CA ARG A 484 6.10 -24.79 -6.84
C ARG A 484 7.11 -24.34 -5.82
N CYS A 485 8.39 -24.54 -6.12
CA CYS A 485 9.46 -23.86 -5.43
C CYS A 485 9.78 -22.55 -6.15
N LYS A 486 9.70 -21.43 -5.44
CA LYS A 486 10.14 -20.13 -5.92
C LYS A 486 11.31 -19.64 -5.09
N MET A 487 12.28 -19.00 -5.73
CA MET A 487 13.53 -18.54 -5.10
C MET A 487 13.86 -17.15 -5.59
N ASP A 488 14.47 -16.35 -4.72
CA ASP A 488 14.87 -14.98 -5.04
C ASP A 488 16.23 -14.58 -4.46
N SER A 489 16.90 -13.67 -5.16
CA SER A 489 18.14 -13.03 -4.70
C SER A 489 17.90 -11.66 -4.08
N MET A 490 16.66 -11.21 -4.07
CA MET A 490 16.21 -10.00 -3.40
C MET A 490 15.36 -10.42 -2.21
N VAL A 491 15.37 -9.63 -1.13
CA VAL A 491 14.55 -9.91 0.06
C VAL A 491 13.32 -9.00 0.07
N LEU A 492 12.17 -9.59 0.40
CA LEU A 492 10.89 -8.93 0.59
C LEU A 492 10.16 -9.65 1.72
N LEU A 493 9.39 -8.91 2.53
CA LEU A 493 8.67 -9.50 3.65
C LEU A 493 7.40 -10.22 3.19
N GLY A 494 6.59 -9.56 2.35
CA GLY A 494 5.32 -10.09 1.87
C GLY A 494 4.31 -10.11 3.01
N ASN A 495 3.38 -11.07 2.98
CA ASN A 495 2.29 -11.10 3.93
C ASN A 495 1.94 -12.51 4.42
N GLY A 496 1.61 -12.57 5.71
CA GLY A 496 1.07 -13.75 6.36
C GLY A 496 -0.45 -13.85 6.22
N ILE A 497 -0.95 -15.08 6.20
CA ILE A 497 -2.37 -15.42 6.32
C ILE A 497 -2.60 -15.75 7.80
N PRO A 498 -3.30 -14.93 8.59
CA PRO A 498 -3.45 -15.15 10.04
C PRO A 498 -4.31 -16.37 10.37
N GLU A 499 -4.22 -16.84 11.62
CA GLU A 499 -5.16 -17.84 12.14
C GLU A 499 -6.60 -17.29 12.08
N GLY A 500 -7.55 -18.15 11.66
CA GLY A 500 -8.95 -17.77 11.48
C GLY A 500 -9.30 -17.21 10.09
N ASP A 501 -8.32 -16.88 9.24
CA ASP A 501 -8.58 -16.52 7.85
C ASP A 501 -9.13 -17.73 7.08
N SER A 502 -10.19 -17.52 6.28
CA SER A 502 -10.88 -18.59 5.55
C SER A 502 -9.98 -19.31 4.55
N ARG A 503 -8.93 -18.65 4.05
CA ARG A 503 -7.94 -19.28 3.15
C ARG A 503 -7.22 -20.45 3.81
N ARG A 504 -7.05 -20.44 5.13
CA ARG A 504 -6.46 -21.59 5.86
C ARG A 504 -7.34 -22.83 5.85
N GLN A 505 -8.63 -22.70 5.53
CA GLN A 505 -9.58 -23.82 5.45
C GLN A 505 -9.66 -24.41 4.04
N THR A 506 -9.29 -23.63 3.02
CA THR A 506 -9.51 -23.98 1.60
C THR A 506 -8.21 -24.18 0.81
N SER A 507 -7.06 -23.81 1.36
CA SER A 507 -5.76 -23.83 0.68
C SER A 507 -4.74 -24.68 1.44
N LEU A 508 -3.69 -25.14 0.76
CA LEU A 508 -2.50 -25.70 1.42
C LEU A 508 -1.65 -24.57 2.05
N PRO A 509 -0.85 -24.86 3.09
CA PRO A 509 0.03 -23.85 3.67
C PRO A 509 1.07 -23.38 2.65
N TRP A 510 1.15 -22.07 2.47
CA TRP A 510 2.30 -21.45 1.82
C TRP A 510 3.46 -21.42 2.79
N VAL A 511 4.61 -21.97 2.41
CA VAL A 511 5.79 -22.00 3.29
C VAL A 511 6.87 -21.13 2.71
N SER A 512 7.18 -20.02 3.38
CA SER A 512 8.25 -19.10 3.00
C SER A 512 9.45 -19.23 3.93
N GLY A 513 10.64 -18.96 3.41
CA GLY A 513 11.86 -18.93 4.20
C GLY A 513 12.81 -17.85 3.72
N TRP A 514 13.63 -17.37 4.66
CA TRP A 514 14.65 -16.37 4.40
C TRP A 514 15.99 -16.89 4.90
N LEU A 515 17.07 -16.37 4.33
CA LEU A 515 18.44 -16.65 4.75
C LEU A 515 19.09 -15.36 5.30
N PRO A 516 18.70 -14.86 6.51
CA PRO A 516 19.15 -13.56 7.04
C PRO A 516 20.67 -13.38 7.05
N ARG A 517 21.42 -14.45 7.39
CA ARG A 517 22.89 -14.41 7.38
C ARG A 517 23.50 -14.00 6.05
N ARG A 518 22.83 -14.26 4.92
CA ARG A 518 23.30 -13.83 3.60
C ARG A 518 23.07 -12.34 3.35
N ILE A 519 22.03 -11.79 3.97
CA ILE A 519 21.65 -10.38 3.88
C ILE A 519 22.56 -9.54 4.80
N GLU A 520 22.94 -10.06 5.96
CA GLU A 520 23.90 -9.43 6.90
C GLU A 520 25.26 -9.11 6.25
N HIS A 521 25.60 -9.77 5.15
CA HIS A 521 26.83 -9.49 4.38
C HIS A 521 26.70 -8.33 3.39
N TRP A 522 25.50 -7.78 3.19
CA TRP A 522 25.31 -6.61 2.34
C TRP A 522 25.87 -5.37 3.04
N THR A 523 26.92 -4.80 2.46
CA THR A 523 27.64 -3.66 3.02
C THR A 523 27.44 -2.44 2.15
N CYS A 524 27.46 -1.27 2.78
CA CYS A 524 27.65 -0.03 2.04
C CYS A 524 29.12 0.14 1.78
N GLN A 525 29.50 0.18 0.51
CA GLN A 525 30.80 0.69 0.13
C GLN A 525 30.82 2.17 0.53
N GLU A 526 31.73 2.53 1.44
CA GLU A 526 31.94 3.90 1.91
C GLU A 526 32.53 4.79 0.83
#